data_AF-A0A7K8ZQG6-F1
#
_entry.id   AF-A0A7K8ZQG6-F1
#
_cell.length_a   1.000
_cell.length_b   1.000
_cell.length_c   1.000
_cell.angle_alpha   90.00
_cell.angle_beta   90.00
_cell.angle_gamma   90.00
#
_symmetry.space_group_name_H-M   'P 1'
#
loop_
_entity.id
_entity.type
_entity.pdbx_description
1 polymer ?
#
loop_
_entity_poly.entity_id
_entity_poly.type
_entity_poly.pdbx_seq_one_letter_code
_entity_poly.pdbx_strand_id
1 'polypeptide(L)'
;TALTPSVPEALRWLCQATSDLQAAHNDIGHCCPNWVLFKVHQALEKALVAAVLCHGEAFEGPRGLMGLAQWLEVKEPELRGLVVDVQWLCNQGTDGKATQYPNYHPFPVTPSEAFTSVDEEEVLKQAQKVLGTLKDHVGRK
;
A
#
# COMPACT_ATOMS: atom_id res chain seq x y z
N THR A 1 6.78 -30.25 2.16
CA THR A 1 7.84 -29.21 2.13
C THR A 1 7.26 -28.00 1.45
N ALA A 2 6.82 -27.01 2.23
CA ALA A 2 6.25 -25.79 1.68
C ALA A 2 7.36 -25.05 0.93
N LEU A 3 7.16 -24.85 -0.38
CA LEU A 3 8.06 -24.08 -1.23
C LEU A 3 8.14 -22.68 -0.62
N THR A 4 9.31 -22.30 -0.12
CA THR A 4 9.66 -20.91 0.18
C THR A 4 9.16 -20.05 -0.98
N PRO A 5 8.25 -19.08 -0.75
CA PRO A 5 7.86 -18.17 -1.81
C PRO A 5 9.11 -17.52 -2.39
N SER A 6 9.24 -17.64 -3.71
CA SER A 6 10.50 -17.38 -4.39
C SER A 6 10.60 -15.89 -4.75
N VAL A 7 11.82 -15.36 -4.82
CA VAL A 7 12.11 -14.00 -5.33
C VAL A 7 11.33 -13.66 -6.62
N PRO A 8 11.16 -14.59 -7.61
CA PRO A 8 10.27 -14.38 -8.74
C PRO A 8 8.82 -14.01 -8.40
N GLU A 9 8.23 -14.63 -7.37
CA GLU A 9 6.87 -14.29 -6.95
C GLU A 9 6.83 -12.89 -6.32
N ALA A 10 7.80 -12.53 -5.47
CA ALA A 10 7.91 -11.17 -4.95
C ALA A 10 7.99 -10.13 -6.08
N LEU A 11 8.77 -10.40 -7.13
CA LEU A 11 8.87 -9.53 -8.32
C LEU A 11 7.53 -9.43 -9.08
N ARG A 12 6.77 -10.53 -9.17
CA ARG A 12 5.42 -10.53 -9.78
C ARG A 12 4.47 -9.59 -9.02
N TRP A 13 4.52 -9.61 -7.70
CA TRP A 13 3.72 -8.71 -6.85
C TRP A 13 4.16 -7.24 -6.99
N LEU A 14 5.47 -6.96 -7.04
CA LEU A 14 5.98 -5.60 -7.28
C LEU A 14 5.60 -5.03 -8.65
N CYS A 15 5.53 -5.88 -9.67
CA CYS A 15 5.05 -5.48 -10.99
C CYS A 15 3.61 -4.94 -10.90
N GLN A 16 2.72 -5.67 -10.22
CA GLN A 16 1.35 -5.21 -10.01
C GLN A 16 1.29 -3.97 -9.12
N ALA A 17 2.07 -3.91 -8.04
CA ALA A 17 2.12 -2.73 -7.16
C ALA A 17 2.52 -1.45 -7.93
N THR A 18 3.48 -1.57 -8.85
CA THR A 18 3.92 -0.45 -9.69
C THR A 18 2.81 -0.03 -10.66
N SER A 19 2.10 -1.00 -11.26
CA SER A 19 0.94 -0.72 -12.13
C SER A 19 -0.19 -0.02 -11.38
N ASP A 20 -0.50 -0.46 -10.16
CA ASP A 20 -1.54 0.14 -9.33
C ASP A 20 -1.22 1.59 -8.94
N LEU A 21 0.05 1.88 -8.61
CA LEU A 21 0.48 3.24 -8.30
C LEU A 21 0.44 4.16 -9.52
N GLN A 22 0.79 3.64 -10.71
CA GLN A 22 0.62 4.36 -11.96
C GLN A 22 -0.87 4.64 -12.24
N ALA A 23 -1.74 3.67 -11.99
CA ALA A 23 -3.18 3.84 -12.14
C ALA A 23 -3.75 4.87 -11.15
N ALA A 24 -3.17 5.02 -9.95
CA ALA A 24 -3.53 6.06 -8.99
C ALA A 24 -3.09 7.44 -9.49
N HIS A 25 -1.89 7.56 -10.06
CA HIS A 25 -1.41 8.80 -10.65
C HIS A 25 -2.31 9.30 -11.79
N ASN A 26 -2.88 8.39 -12.58
CA ASN A 26 -3.79 8.74 -13.66
C ASN A 26 -5.13 9.34 -13.19
N ASP A 27 -5.49 9.20 -11.91
CA ASP A 27 -6.77 9.68 -11.36
C ASP A 27 -6.65 11.05 -10.65
N ILE A 28 -5.43 11.59 -10.46
CA ILE A 28 -5.27 12.91 -9.81
C ILE A 28 -6.05 13.98 -10.55
N GLY A 29 -6.72 14.87 -9.82
CA GLY A 29 -7.41 16.02 -10.40
C GLY A 29 -8.71 15.67 -11.13
N HIS A 30 -9.12 14.41 -11.14
CA HIS A 30 -10.39 13.95 -11.73
C HIS A 30 -11.57 14.03 -10.75
N CYS A 31 -11.44 14.79 -9.65
CA CYS A 31 -12.47 14.97 -8.62
C CYS A 31 -12.94 13.66 -7.96
N CYS A 32 -12.04 12.67 -7.85
CA CYS A 32 -12.36 11.36 -7.28
C CYS A 32 -11.26 10.83 -6.34
N PRO A 33 -10.94 11.57 -5.26
CA PRO A 33 -9.82 11.26 -4.35
C PRO A 33 -9.93 9.88 -3.69
N ASN A 34 -11.14 9.36 -3.51
CA ASN A 34 -11.34 8.00 -2.99
C ASN A 34 -10.70 6.93 -3.90
N TRP A 35 -10.67 7.12 -5.22
CA TRP A 35 -10.05 6.17 -6.15
C TRP A 35 -8.52 6.28 -6.14
N VAL A 36 -7.96 7.49 -6.03
CA VAL A 36 -6.52 7.68 -5.80
C VAL A 36 -6.09 6.95 -4.54
N LEU A 37 -6.79 7.19 -3.42
CA LEU A 37 -6.50 6.56 -2.13
C LEU A 37 -6.65 5.04 -2.16
N PHE A 38 -7.68 4.51 -2.82
CA PHE A 38 -7.88 3.07 -2.97
C PHE A 38 -6.77 2.42 -3.79
N LYS A 39 -6.38 3.02 -4.92
CA LYS A 39 -5.32 2.49 -5.76
C LYS A 39 -3.95 2.59 -5.09
N VAL A 40 -3.71 3.65 -4.31
CA VAL A 40 -2.53 3.74 -3.42
C VAL A 40 -2.54 2.61 -2.39
N HIS A 41 -3.66 2.35 -1.72
CA HIS A 41 -3.78 1.20 -0.81
C HIS A 41 -3.41 -0.12 -1.51
N GLN A 42 -3.96 -0.35 -2.70
CA GLN A 42 -3.70 -1.55 -3.51
C GLN A 42 -2.22 -1.69 -3.89
N ALA A 43 -1.55 -0.59 -4.24
CA ALA A 43 -0.13 -0.56 -4.54
C ALA A 43 0.72 -0.93 -3.31
N LEU A 44 0.44 -0.29 -2.16
CA LEU A 44 1.18 -0.52 -0.92
C LEU A 44 0.99 -1.95 -0.41
N GLU A 45 -0.24 -2.47 -0.40
CA GLU A 45 -0.54 -3.82 0.07
C GLU A 45 0.26 -4.86 -0.73
N LYS A 46 0.29 -4.71 -2.06
CA LYS A 46 1.03 -5.64 -2.93
C LYS A 46 2.54 -5.51 -2.77
N ALA A 47 3.05 -4.29 -2.59
CA ALA A 47 4.48 -4.07 -2.36
C ALA A 47 4.94 -4.64 -1.01
N LEU A 48 4.12 -4.51 0.03
CA LEU A 48 4.40 -5.10 1.34
C LEU A 48 4.36 -6.63 1.28
N VAL A 49 3.37 -7.21 0.60
CA VAL A 49 3.31 -8.67 0.37
C VAL A 49 4.55 -9.13 -0.40
N ALA A 50 5.01 -8.39 -1.40
CA ALA A 50 6.25 -8.74 -2.11
C ALA A 50 7.46 -8.81 -1.17
N ALA A 51 7.61 -7.85 -0.25
CA ALA A 51 8.69 -7.87 0.73
C ALA A 51 8.57 -9.07 1.70
N VAL A 52 7.36 -9.42 2.14
CA VAL A 52 7.14 -10.62 2.97
C VAL A 52 7.54 -11.90 2.23
N LEU A 53 7.13 -12.03 0.97
CA LEU A 53 7.48 -13.17 0.13
C LEU A 53 8.99 -13.26 -0.10
N CYS A 54 9.66 -12.12 -0.28
CA CYS A 54 11.11 -12.03 -0.42
C CYS A 54 11.88 -12.47 0.83
N HIS A 55 11.32 -12.25 2.02
CA HIS A 55 11.87 -12.77 3.28
C HIS A 55 11.85 -14.31 3.36
N GLY A 56 11.02 -14.98 2.54
CA GLY A 56 10.93 -16.45 2.49
C GLY A 56 9.95 -17.07 3.48
N GLU A 57 9.16 -16.27 4.19
CA GLU A 57 8.04 -16.77 5.00
C GLU A 57 6.76 -16.91 4.15
N ALA A 58 5.98 -17.97 4.42
CA ALA A 58 4.67 -18.13 3.81
C ALA A 58 3.74 -17.02 4.32
N PHE A 59 3.12 -16.28 3.39
CA PHE A 59 2.15 -15.24 3.75
C PHE A 59 0.86 -15.87 4.27
N GLU A 60 0.76 -16.02 5.59
CA GLU A 60 -0.45 -16.51 6.27
C GLU A 60 -1.48 -15.39 6.49
N GLY A 61 -2.28 -15.12 5.45
CA GLY A 61 -3.54 -14.38 5.57
C GLY A 61 -3.44 -12.84 5.76
N PRO A 62 -4.60 -12.17 5.76
CA PRO A 62 -4.65 -10.71 5.72
C PRO A 62 -4.25 -10.08 7.06
N ARG A 63 -3.19 -9.26 7.05
CA ARG A 63 -2.74 -8.44 8.20
C ARG A 63 -3.07 -6.94 8.08
N GLY A 64 -3.61 -6.52 6.93
CA GLY A 64 -3.76 -5.10 6.56
C GLY A 64 -2.42 -4.39 6.39
N LEU A 65 -2.44 -3.15 5.90
CA LEU A 65 -1.21 -2.36 5.65
C LEU A 65 -0.34 -2.22 6.89
N MET A 66 -0.95 -1.81 8.02
CA MET A 66 -0.22 -1.58 9.26
C MET A 66 0.38 -2.86 9.84
N GLY A 67 -0.37 -3.97 9.83
CA GLY A 67 0.14 -5.25 10.34
C GLY A 67 1.30 -5.79 9.48
N LEU A 68 1.24 -5.59 8.16
CA LEU A 68 2.34 -5.92 7.26
C LEU A 68 3.58 -5.04 7.51
N ALA A 69 3.40 -3.72 7.60
CA ALA A 69 4.48 -2.77 7.82
C ALA A 69 5.19 -3.01 9.17
N GLN A 70 4.42 -3.24 10.24
CA GLN A 70 4.96 -3.55 11.58
C GLN A 70 5.78 -4.84 11.58
N TRP A 71 5.25 -5.89 10.95
CA TRP A 71 5.95 -7.16 10.85
C TRP A 71 7.26 -7.02 10.07
N LEU A 72 7.23 -6.33 8.92
CA LEU A 72 8.42 -6.11 8.08
C LEU A 72 9.49 -5.29 8.79
N GLU A 73 9.12 -4.18 9.43
CA GLU A 73 10.10 -3.33 10.12
C GLU A 73 10.79 -4.06 11.29
N VAL A 74 10.10 -4.99 11.95
CA VAL A 74 10.69 -5.86 12.99
C VAL A 74 11.66 -6.89 12.38
N LYS A 75 11.30 -7.47 11.23
CA LYS A 75 12.07 -8.56 10.60
C LYS A 75 13.24 -8.09 9.75
N GLU A 76 13.12 -6.90 9.17
CA GLU A 76 14.07 -6.33 8.22
C GLU A 76 14.48 -4.94 8.72
N PRO A 77 15.56 -4.83 9.53
CA PRO A 77 15.97 -3.58 10.17
C PRO A 77 16.28 -2.43 9.22
N GLU A 78 16.57 -2.74 7.96
CA GLU A 78 16.79 -1.77 6.87
C GLU A 78 15.52 -1.06 6.41
N LEU A 79 14.33 -1.56 6.79
CA LEU A 79 13.03 -0.94 6.56
C LEU A 79 12.59 -0.03 7.71
N ARG A 80 13.52 0.42 8.56
CA ARG A 80 13.21 1.34 9.67
C ARG A 80 12.50 2.59 9.16
N GLY A 81 11.40 2.95 9.80
CA GLY A 81 10.54 4.07 9.41
C GLY A 81 9.39 3.69 8.48
N LEU A 82 9.33 2.45 8.00
CA LEU A 82 8.23 1.97 7.14
C LEU A 82 6.87 2.13 7.82
N VAL A 83 6.77 1.80 9.11
CA VAL A 83 5.53 1.95 9.89
C VAL A 83 5.10 3.41 9.95
N VAL A 84 6.04 4.34 10.12
CA VAL A 84 5.74 5.78 10.17
C VAL A 84 5.18 6.25 8.82
N ASP A 85 5.83 5.85 7.73
CA ASP A 85 5.44 6.24 6.38
C ASP A 85 4.06 5.66 5.99
N VAL A 86 3.80 4.39 6.31
CA VAL A 86 2.50 3.74 6.05
C VAL A 86 1.40 4.31 6.93
N GLN A 87 1.67 4.57 8.22
CA GLN A 87 0.71 5.18 9.13
C GLN A 87 0.28 6.56 8.64
N TRP A 88 1.22 7.36 8.12
CA TRP A 88 0.89 8.66 7.55
C TRP A 88 -0.08 8.52 6.37
N LEU A 89 0.14 7.57 5.47
CA LEU A 89 -0.74 7.31 4.32
C LEU A 89 -2.15 6.87 4.78
N CYS A 90 -2.24 6.00 5.79
CA CYS A 90 -3.52 5.63 6.40
C CYS A 90 -4.23 6.84 7.02
N ASN A 91 -3.50 7.75 7.68
CA ASN A 91 -4.06 8.97 8.25
C ASN A 91 -4.58 9.95 7.18
N GLN A 92 -4.07 9.88 5.95
CA GLN A 92 -4.61 10.62 4.79
C GLN A 92 -5.87 9.95 4.20
N GLY A 93 -6.32 8.81 4.74
CA GLY A 93 -7.52 8.10 4.26
C GLY A 93 -7.23 6.95 3.30
N THR A 94 -5.97 6.54 3.15
CA THR A 94 -5.60 5.34 2.38
C THR A 94 -6.10 4.09 3.12
N ASP A 95 -7.23 3.55 2.66
CA ASP A 95 -7.89 2.40 3.28
C ASP A 95 -8.59 1.52 2.22
N GLY A 96 -8.63 0.21 2.45
CA GLY A 96 -9.22 -0.75 1.51
C GLY A 96 -10.74 -0.85 1.57
N LYS A 97 -11.41 -0.26 2.57
CA LYS A 97 -12.86 -0.32 2.76
C LYS A 97 -13.52 1.05 2.75
N ALA A 98 -13.02 2.01 3.54
CA ALA A 98 -13.56 3.36 3.61
C ALA A 98 -13.55 4.07 2.25
N THR A 99 -12.59 3.78 1.37
CA THR A 99 -12.56 4.35 0.02
C THR A 99 -13.65 3.83 -0.93
N GLN A 100 -14.40 2.79 -0.53
CA GLN A 100 -15.33 2.06 -1.41
C GLN A 100 -16.74 1.92 -0.85
N TYR A 101 -16.90 1.75 0.46
CA TYR A 101 -18.17 1.33 1.05
C TYR A 101 -18.84 2.46 1.87
N PRO A 102 -20.09 2.86 1.57
CA PRO A 102 -20.79 3.91 2.30
C PRO A 102 -20.98 3.64 3.80
N ASN A 103 -21.08 2.38 4.21
CA ASN A 103 -21.28 2.03 5.63
C ASN A 103 -20.05 2.28 6.52
N TYR A 104 -18.93 2.70 5.95
CA TYR A 104 -17.74 3.15 6.67
C TYR A 104 -17.74 4.67 6.88
N HIS A 105 -18.79 5.36 6.43
CA HIS A 105 -18.98 6.80 6.58
C HIS A 105 -20.29 7.13 7.29
N PRO A 106 -20.40 8.30 7.96
CA PRO A 106 -21.67 8.76 8.50
C PRO A 106 -22.69 9.00 7.38
N PHE A 107 -23.92 8.50 7.53
CA PHE A 107 -25.01 8.86 6.61
C PHE A 107 -25.21 10.38 6.60
N PRO A 108 -25.36 11.04 5.43
CA PRO A 108 -25.56 10.48 4.09
C PRO A 108 -24.29 10.38 3.21
N VAL A 109 -23.10 10.53 3.80
CA VAL A 109 -21.83 10.67 3.07
C VAL A 109 -21.49 9.39 2.30
N THR A 110 -21.13 9.55 1.03
CA THR A 110 -20.55 8.50 0.19
C THR A 110 -19.02 8.59 0.17
N PRO A 111 -18.30 7.50 -0.17
CA PRO A 111 -16.84 7.55 -0.30
C PRO A 111 -16.35 8.62 -1.29
N SER A 112 -17.08 8.88 -2.37
CA SER A 112 -16.75 9.96 -3.33
C SER A 112 -16.79 11.36 -2.72
N GLU A 113 -17.47 11.56 -1.60
CA GLU A 113 -17.63 12.85 -0.92
C GLU A 113 -16.75 12.97 0.33
N ALA A 114 -16.15 11.86 0.80
CA ALA A 114 -15.51 11.79 2.11
C ALA A 114 -14.08 12.37 2.17
N PHE A 115 -13.42 12.58 1.03
CA PHE A 115 -11.97 12.87 0.97
C PHE A 115 -11.63 14.19 0.27
N THR A 116 -12.51 15.20 0.38
CA THR A 116 -12.40 16.48 -0.34
C THR A 116 -11.19 17.35 0.06
N SER A 117 -10.57 17.09 1.21
CA SER A 117 -9.43 17.86 1.72
C SER A 117 -8.07 17.17 1.48
N VAL A 118 -8.06 16.00 0.83
CA VAL A 118 -6.83 15.25 0.64
C VAL A 118 -5.93 15.93 -0.40
N ASP A 119 -4.64 15.99 -0.10
CA ASP A 119 -3.63 16.37 -1.07
C ASP A 119 -3.19 15.11 -1.83
N GLU A 120 -3.79 14.89 -3.00
CA GLU A 120 -3.54 13.70 -3.84
C GLU A 120 -2.07 13.60 -4.28
N GLU A 121 -1.40 14.74 -4.49
CA GLU A 121 -0.01 14.80 -4.93
C GLU A 121 0.94 14.38 -3.80
N GLU A 122 0.75 14.91 -2.58
CA GLU A 122 1.58 14.55 -1.43
C GLU A 122 1.36 13.08 -1.03
N VAL A 123 0.11 12.58 -1.11
CA VAL A 123 -0.20 11.16 -0.92
C VAL A 123 0.58 10.29 -1.91
N LEU A 124 0.57 10.64 -3.19
CA LEU A 124 1.28 9.85 -4.20
C LEU A 124 2.79 9.92 -4.07
N LYS A 125 3.35 11.09 -3.78
CA LYS A 125 4.78 11.25 -3.53
C LYS A 125 5.24 10.40 -2.35
N GLN A 126 4.48 10.39 -1.26
CA GLN A 126 4.78 9.54 -0.11
C GLN A 126 4.61 8.05 -0.44
N ALA A 127 3.59 7.66 -1.21
CA ALA A 127 3.43 6.29 -1.67
C ALA A 127 4.57 5.84 -2.60
N GLN A 128 5.07 6.72 -3.47
CA GLN A 128 6.25 6.47 -4.31
C GLN A 128 7.51 6.24 -3.48
N LYS A 129 7.71 7.02 -2.41
CA LYS A 129 8.82 6.80 -1.46
C LYS A 129 8.76 5.41 -0.82
N VAL A 130 7.58 4.99 -0.34
CA VAL A 130 7.38 3.67 0.27
C VAL A 130 7.61 2.56 -0.76
N LEU A 131 7.00 2.66 -1.95
CA LEU A 131 7.20 1.68 -3.01
C LEU A 131 8.66 1.58 -3.44
N GLY A 132 9.37 2.70 -3.57
CA GLY A 132 10.80 2.73 -3.88
C GLY A 132 11.63 1.99 -2.83
N THR A 133 11.39 2.28 -1.54
CA THR A 133 12.05 1.61 -0.41
C THR A 133 11.85 0.09 -0.46
N LEU A 134 10.62 -0.36 -0.71
CA LEU A 134 10.28 -1.79 -0.80
C LEU A 134 10.88 -2.46 -2.05
N LYS A 135 10.90 -1.77 -3.20
CA LYS A 135 11.56 -2.25 -4.42
C LYS A 135 13.06 -2.44 -4.20
N ASP A 136 13.72 -1.48 -3.58
CA ASP A 136 15.15 -1.54 -3.29
C ASP A 136 15.46 -2.67 -2.30
N HIS A 137 14.59 -2.93 -1.33
CA HIS A 137 14.74 -4.04 -0.41
C HIS A 137 14.61 -5.40 -1.12
N VAL A 138 13.57 -5.59 -1.93
CA VAL A 138 13.36 -6.85 -2.68
C VAL A 138 14.46 -7.07 -3.71
N GLY A 139 14.96 -6.02 -4.37
CA GLY A 139 16.02 -6.13 -5.38
C GLY A 139 17.42 -6.44 -4.82
N ARG A 140 17.61 -6.35 -3.50
CA ARG A 140 18.89 -6.65 -2.82
C ARG A 140 19.03 -8.11 -2.40
N LYS A 141 17.96 -8.92 -2.49
CA LYS A 141 17.92 -10.33 -2.07
C LYS A 141 17.91 -11.25 -3.29
#